data_AF-A0A949UER7-F1
#
_entry.id   AF-A0A949UER7-F1
#
_cell.length_a   1.000
_cell.length_b   1.000
_cell.length_c   1.000
_cell.angle_alpha   90.00
_cell.angle_beta   90.00
_cell.angle_gamma   90.00
#
_symmetry.space_group_name_H-M   'P 1'
#
loop_
_entity.id
_entity.type
_entity.pdbx_description
1 polymer ?
#
loop_
_entity_poly.entity_id
_entity_poly.type
_entity_poly.pdbx_seq_one_letter_code
_entity_poly.pdbx_strand_id
1 'polypeptide(L)'
;MPDLHFQVEDVVPTHHAATPELSFKVRITNSDAGPIHSIALRAQVQIEPVRRRYTSTEQHHLKELFGEPERWSESLHPLLWANVNVTVPGF
;
A
#
# COMPACT_ATOMS: atom_id res chain seq x y z
N MET A 1 7.22 13.41 21.43
CA MET A 1 7.31 13.43 19.95
C MET A 1 6.16 12.55 19.51
N PRO A 2 5.26 13.02 18.64
CA PRO A 2 4.03 12.28 18.37
C PRO A 2 4.34 10.83 17.97
N ASP A 3 3.59 9.89 18.56
CA ASP A 3 3.74 8.46 18.30
C ASP A 3 2.67 8.02 17.31
N LEU A 4 2.99 8.17 16.02
CA LEU A 4 2.04 7.99 14.93
C LEU A 4 2.06 6.56 14.40
N HIS A 5 0.89 5.92 14.38
CA HIS A 5 0.68 4.66 13.68
C HIS A 5 -0.22 4.85 12.46
N PHE A 6 0.07 4.08 11.41
CA PHE A 6 -0.63 4.14 10.13
C PHE A 6 -1.12 2.73 9.77
N GLN A 7 -2.38 2.62 9.37
CA GLN A 7 -2.97 1.36 8.93
C GLN A 7 -3.83 1.59 7.69
N VAL A 8 -3.57 0.84 6.63
CA VAL A 8 -4.49 0.75 5.49
C VAL A 8 -5.69 -0.11 5.91
N GLU A 9 -6.86 0.49 5.96
CA GLU A 9 -8.10 -0.19 6.34
C GLU A 9 -8.84 -0.78 5.15
N ASP A 10 -8.80 -0.08 4.01
CA ASP A 10 -9.58 -0.44 2.83
C ASP A 10 -8.95 0.14 1.56
N VAL A 11 -9.26 -0.48 0.44
CA VAL A 11 -8.85 -0.06 -0.90
C VAL A 11 -10.01 -0.25 -1.86
N VAL A 12 -10.49 0.85 -2.43
CA VAL A 12 -11.63 0.83 -3.37
C VAL A 12 -11.28 1.52 -4.67
N PRO A 13 -11.86 1.10 -5.82
CA PRO A 13 -11.77 1.88 -7.05
C PRO A 13 -12.36 3.28 -6.85
N THR A 14 -11.66 4.30 -7.32
CA THR A 14 -12.15 5.68 -7.25
C THR A 14 -13.31 5.86 -8.23
N HIS A 15 -14.49 6.21 -7.70
CA HIS A 15 -15.68 6.38 -8.50
C HIS A 15 -15.56 7.63 -9.40
N HIS A 16 -15.99 7.52 -10.66
CA HIS A 16 -15.90 8.59 -11.66
C HIS A 16 -14.47 9.12 -11.94
N ALA A 17 -13.44 8.32 -11.67
CA ALA A 17 -12.09 8.69 -12.07
C ALA A 17 -11.95 8.68 -13.60
N ALA A 18 -11.22 9.67 -14.15
CA ALA A 18 -10.96 9.76 -15.60
C ALA A 18 -10.03 8.65 -16.11
N THR A 19 -9.29 8.01 -15.20
CA THR A 19 -8.37 6.90 -15.44
C THR A 19 -8.51 5.88 -14.31
N PRO A 20 -8.05 4.63 -14.48
CA PRO A 20 -8.02 3.67 -13.39
C PRO A 20 -7.27 4.21 -12.18
N GLU A 21 -7.97 4.35 -11.06
CA GLU A 21 -7.44 4.89 -9.80
C GLU A 21 -8.01 4.09 -8.63
N LEU A 22 -7.20 3.89 -7.59
CA LEU A 22 -7.61 3.26 -6.35
C LEU A 22 -7.45 4.26 -5.19
N SER A 23 -8.49 4.36 -4.37
CA SER A 23 -8.50 5.14 -3.13
C SER A 23 -8.15 4.25 -1.94
N PHE A 24 -7.11 4.63 -1.20
CA PHE A 24 -6.66 3.94 0.01
C PHE A 24 -7.19 4.65 1.23
N LYS A 25 -7.95 3.94 2.06
CA LYS A 25 -8.38 4.44 3.36
C LYS A 25 -7.29 4.14 4.37
N VAL A 26 -6.67 5.20 4.90
CA VAL A 26 -5.62 5.09 5.91
C VAL A 26 -6.13 5.63 7.25
N ARG A 27 -6.10 4.78 8.28
CA ARG A 27 -6.27 5.21 9.66
C ARG A 27 -4.93 5.70 10.19
N ILE A 28 -4.94 6.87 10.81
CA ILE A 28 -3.80 7.46 11.51
C ILE A 28 -4.19 7.57 12.98
N THR A 29 -3.35 7.09 13.88
CA THR A 29 -3.55 7.22 15.32
C THR A 29 -2.31 7.81 15.97
N ASN A 30 -2.50 8.66 16.98
CA ASN A 30 -1.43 9.14 17.84
C ASN A 30 -1.56 8.47 19.21
N SER A 31 -0.54 7.72 19.63
CA SER A 31 -0.52 7.07 20.95
C SER A 31 -0.11 8.04 22.07
N ASP A 32 0.48 9.19 21.72
CA ASP A 32 0.76 10.28 22.66
C ASP A 32 -0.50 11.13 22.95
N ALA A 33 -0.59 11.70 24.15
CA ALA A 33 -1.73 12.52 24.58
C ALA A 33 -1.81 13.93 23.94
N GLY A 34 -0.80 14.34 23.16
CA GLY A 34 -0.74 15.66 22.55
C GLY A 34 -1.57 15.77 21.27
N PRO A 35 -2.24 16.91 21.01
CA PRO A 35 -2.96 17.11 19.75
C PRO A 35 -2.01 17.18 18.56
N ILE A 36 -2.46 16.69 17.40
CA ILE A 36 -1.73 16.87 16.14
C ILE A 36 -2.31 18.08 15.43
N HIS A 37 -1.47 19.06 15.11
CA HIS A 37 -1.93 20.25 14.36
C HIS A 37 -2.09 19.97 12.86
N SER A 38 -1.14 19.24 12.27
CA SER A 38 -1.17 18.82 10.86
C SER A 38 -0.06 17.82 10.59
N ILE A 39 -0.21 16.98 9.55
CA ILE A 39 0.86 16.11 9.05
C ILE A 39 1.07 16.37 7.57
N ALA A 40 2.32 16.59 7.16
CA ALA A 40 2.74 16.46 5.77
C ALA A 40 3.16 15.00 5.52
N LEU A 41 2.22 14.15 5.12
CA LEU A 41 2.43 12.73 4.95
C LEU A 41 2.99 12.45 3.55
N ARG A 42 4.21 11.91 3.49
CA ARG A 42 4.75 11.28 2.29
C ARG A 42 4.70 9.78 2.49
N ALA A 43 3.91 9.09 1.68
CA ALA A 43 3.70 7.66 1.78
C ALA A 43 4.22 6.96 0.52
N GLN A 44 4.88 5.82 0.73
CA GLN A 44 5.22 4.89 -0.32
C GLN A 44 4.24 3.71 -0.28
N VAL A 45 3.52 3.48 -1.39
CA VAL A 45 2.61 2.34 -1.51
C VAL A 45 3.33 1.25 -2.30
N GLN A 46 3.46 0.09 -1.68
CA GLN A 46 4.10 -1.08 -2.28
C GLN A 46 3.09 -2.23 -2.42
N ILE A 47 3.28 -3.05 -3.45
CA ILE A 47 2.57 -4.32 -3.60
C ILE A 47 3.44 -5.41 -3.00
N GLU A 48 2.84 -6.21 -2.11
CA GLU A 48 3.50 -7.29 -1.36
C GLU A 48 3.07 -8.66 -1.91
N PRO A 49 3.59 -9.09 -3.08
CA PRO A 49 3.12 -10.30 -3.74
C PRO A 49 3.38 -11.56 -2.91
N VAL A 50 4.47 -11.59 -2.13
CA VAL A 50 4.83 -12.70 -1.23
C VAL A 50 3.76 -13.04 -0.19
N ARG A 51 2.89 -12.07 0.15
CA ARG A 51 1.84 -12.27 1.17
C ARG A 51 0.58 -12.90 0.60
N ARG A 52 0.46 -12.99 -0.73
CA ARG A 52 -0.70 -13.55 -1.42
C ARG A 52 -0.43 -15.00 -1.80
N ARG A 53 -1.45 -15.84 -1.64
CA ARG A 53 -1.45 -17.19 -2.23
C ARG A 53 -1.96 -17.09 -3.67
N TYR A 54 -1.28 -17.78 -4.58
CA TYR A 54 -1.61 -17.79 -5.99
C TYR A 54 -2.04 -19.18 -6.42
N THR A 55 -3.09 -19.24 -7.23
CA THR A 55 -3.49 -20.44 -7.98
C THR A 55 -2.47 -20.75 -9.07
N SER A 56 -2.48 -21.98 -9.59
CA SER A 56 -1.61 -22.38 -10.70
C SER A 56 -1.80 -21.51 -11.95
N THR A 57 -3.04 -21.10 -12.25
CA THR A 57 -3.33 -20.19 -13.37
C THR A 57 -2.73 -18.80 -13.14
N GLU A 58 -2.86 -18.24 -11.93
CA GLU A 58 -2.25 -16.94 -11.61
C GLU A 58 -0.71 -17.01 -11.64
N GLN A 59 -0.13 -18.10 -11.13
CA GLN A 59 1.33 -18.33 -11.19
C GLN A 59 1.83 -18.31 -12.64
N HIS A 60 1.10 -18.92 -13.56
CA HIS A 60 1.46 -18.93 -14.98
C HIS A 60 1.49 -17.51 -15.59
N HIS A 61 0.51 -16.66 -15.27
CA HIS A 61 0.48 -15.28 -15.76
C HIS A 61 1.57 -14.38 -15.14
N LEU A 62 2.03 -14.71 -13.93
CA LEU A 62 3.05 -13.94 -13.22
C LEU A 62 4.49 -14.33 -13.59
N LYS A 63 4.66 -15.36 -14.41
CA LYS A 63 5.96 -15.87 -14.84
C LYS A 63 6.83 -14.82 -15.53
N GLU A 64 6.25 -13.92 -16.32
CA GLU A 64 7.02 -12.86 -16.99
C GLU A 64 7.56 -11.80 -16.02
N LEU A 65 6.91 -11.62 -14.87
CA LEU A 65 7.31 -10.64 -13.86
C LEU A 65 8.31 -11.22 -12.86
N PHE A 66 8.09 -12.48 -12.44
CA PHE A 66 8.82 -13.07 -11.32
C PHE A 66 9.56 -14.37 -11.67
N GLY A 67 9.50 -14.84 -12.91
CA GLY A 67 10.06 -16.13 -13.31
C GLY A 67 9.24 -17.31 -12.80
N GLU A 68 9.86 -18.50 -12.84
CA GLU A 68 9.21 -19.75 -12.43
C GLU A 68 8.86 -19.76 -10.93
N PRO A 69 7.72 -20.36 -10.53
CA PRO A 69 7.27 -20.41 -9.13
C PRO A 69 8.31 -20.98 -8.15
N GLU A 70 9.16 -21.92 -8.57
CA GLU A 70 10.21 -22.51 -7.75
C GLU A 70 11.27 -21.49 -7.30
N ARG A 71 11.40 -20.37 -8.02
CA ARG A 71 12.37 -19.29 -7.74
C ARG A 71 11.74 -18.10 -7.01
N TRP A 72 10.44 -18.14 -6.73
CA TRP A 72 9.72 -17.02 -6.15
C TRP A 72 10.22 -16.62 -4.76
N SER A 73 10.84 -17.53 -4.02
CA SER A 73 11.53 -17.19 -2.76
C SER A 73 12.65 -16.17 -2.93
N GLU A 74 13.22 -16.06 -4.13
CA GLU A 74 14.32 -15.15 -4.46
C GLU A 74 13.92 -14.00 -5.38
N SER A 75 12.85 -14.15 -6.17
CA SER A 75 12.45 -13.14 -7.17
C SER A 75 11.28 -12.27 -6.74
N LEU A 76 10.41 -12.76 -5.84
CA LEU A 76 9.31 -11.98 -5.32
C LEU A 76 9.81 -10.98 -4.28
N HIS A 77 9.87 -9.73 -4.68
CA HIS A 77 10.15 -8.61 -3.80
C HIS A 77 8.96 -7.66 -3.77
N PRO A 78 8.81 -6.85 -2.70
CA PRO A 78 7.88 -5.74 -2.71
C PRO A 78 8.13 -4.84 -3.92
N LEU A 79 7.07 -4.49 -4.63
CA LEU A 79 7.14 -3.63 -5.80
C LEU A 79 6.63 -2.24 -5.43
N LEU A 80 7.44 -1.20 -5.66
CA LEU A 80 6.97 0.17 -5.56
C LEU A 80 5.86 0.39 -6.60
N TRP A 81 4.68 0.76 -6.12
CA TRP A 81 3.57 1.09 -6.99
C TRP A 81 3.38 2.60 -7.13
N ALA A 82 3.39 3.34 -6.01
CA ALA A 82 3.23 4.80 -6.05
C ALA A 82 3.93 5.51 -4.87
N ASN A 83 4.33 6.76 -5.11
CA ASN A 83 4.66 7.72 -4.05
C ASN A 83 3.53 8.74 -3.98
N VAL A 84 2.96 8.92 -2.80
CA VAL A 84 1.79 9.79 -2.58
C VAL A 84 2.12 10.82 -1.51
N ASN A 85 1.65 12.05 -1.73
CA ASN A 85 1.78 13.15 -0.77
C ASN A 85 0.38 13.59 -0.34
N VAL A 86 0.11 13.64 0.96
CA VAL A 86 -1.16 14.05 1.54
C VAL A 86 -0.91 15.00 2.71
N THR A 87 -1.62 16.12 2.73
CA THR A 87 -1.69 16.99 3.92
C THR A 87 -2.86 16.54 4.78
N VAL A 88 -2.57 16.03 5.97
CA VAL A 88 -3.58 15.60 6.94
C VAL A 88 -3.89 16.77 7.87
N PRO A 89 -5.16 17.17 8.02
CA PRO A 89 -5.55 18.19 8.99
C PRO A 89 -5.33 17.68 10.43
N GLY A 90 -5.40 18.60 11.39
CA GLY A 90 -5.27 18.23 12.79
C GLY A 90 -6.38 17.32 13.30
N PHE A 91 -6.04 16.48 14.28
CA PHE A 91 -6.93 15.54 14.95
C PHE A 91 -6.50 15.31 16.40
#